data_AF-A0A7C5H1X6-F1
#
_entry.id   AF-A0A7C5H1X6-F1
#
_cell.length_a   1.000
_cell.length_b   1.000
_cell.length_c   1.000
_cell.angle_alpha   90.00
_cell.angle_beta   90.00
_cell.angle_gamma   90.00
#
_symmetry.space_group_name_H-M   'P 1'
#
loop_
_entity.id
_entity.type
_entity.pdbx_description
1 polymer ?
#
loop_
_entity_poly.entity_id
_entity_poly.type
_entity_poly.pdbx_seq_one_letter_code
_entity_poly.pdbx_strand_id
1 'polypeptide(L)'
;MDVALAKAVALAGLLHDIGKFLQRAGVELCDQSKNMEGYLCPSFQGRYTHRHVLWTDHFFREVFDESLVQQVFGSLSPAANIANLAAYHHNPEKDFSLQRLIQQADMLSAREREEEETQQAGGTGPRQLAYKKLRLSSVFEEIDLGKGQPRAQLKYRLAPLTLGEEVFPAELPEDQDLETDYKRLWEGFQKEFSQVQQKIANSRGDKFDILFSATHSLLHKYTWCIPSFTQYQCNISLFDHLRTTSAIAICLYLAQTSAEKSEQPFLLVEGDISGIQNFIYRLASPTGVAHVARILRGRSFYLTLLPLVIAKHIISRVGLTIANILWCGGGKFDLLLPNTVEAQSLLAQIQTELDDWFFKEFEAELGVVFGEVAISAEEDDWKDFGAFLDKVRFRVEDAKERKFMGKVTGNAGLDTGSVGDICRVCGLYQALDKDESICSRCSLERSIGSYLPGAKYIVFCRARIERAPGSCQAIEFGKLGTVYLIEESEDEDKVVDFFLSRSEVTDILAINQTDGFPLGFTLIGKEVARATEAFSDQFGAEVEEGHILPFEQLAQMAEGDQRLGVLKMDVDHLGLIFAYGLPADKRTISRI
;
A
#
# COMPACT_ATOMS: atom_id res chain seq x y z
N MET A 1 -20.15 -17.06 5.01
CA MET A 1 -18.85 -16.46 5.40
C MET A 1 -19.11 -15.45 6.50
N ASP A 2 -18.47 -15.59 7.66
CA ASP A 2 -18.59 -14.61 8.74
C ASP A 2 -17.60 -13.45 8.46
N VAL A 3 -18.14 -12.34 7.96
CA VAL A 3 -17.37 -11.15 7.56
C VAL A 3 -16.71 -10.49 8.77
N ALA A 4 -17.38 -10.47 9.93
CA ALA A 4 -16.83 -9.87 11.14
C ALA A 4 -15.60 -10.66 11.63
N LEU A 5 -15.64 -11.99 11.49
CA LEU A 5 -14.53 -12.85 11.85
C LEU A 5 -13.33 -12.70 10.91
N ALA A 6 -13.53 -12.59 9.59
CA ALA A 6 -12.45 -12.31 8.63
C ALA A 6 -11.76 -10.98 8.97
N LYS A 7 -12.55 -9.94 9.24
CA LYS A 7 -12.08 -8.62 9.66
C LYS A 7 -11.28 -8.68 10.97
N ALA A 8 -11.74 -9.47 11.95
CA ALA A 8 -11.04 -9.67 13.22
C ALA A 8 -9.69 -10.40 13.04
N VAL A 9 -9.64 -11.43 12.20
CA VAL A 9 -8.40 -12.15 11.86
C VAL A 9 -7.38 -11.23 11.19
N ALA A 10 -7.81 -10.41 10.22
CA ALA A 10 -6.91 -9.45 9.57
C ALA A 10 -6.33 -8.45 10.57
N LEU A 11 -7.16 -7.85 11.43
CA LEU A 11 -6.68 -6.87 12.41
C LEU A 11 -5.79 -7.52 13.48
N ALA A 12 -6.11 -8.74 13.92
CA ALA A 12 -5.27 -9.50 14.84
C ALA A 12 -3.91 -9.81 14.22
N GLY A 13 -3.86 -10.24 12.95
CA GLY A 13 -2.61 -10.45 12.23
C GLY A 13 -1.78 -9.17 12.06
N LEU A 14 -2.43 -8.02 11.86
CA LEU A 14 -1.74 -6.73 11.76
C LEU A 14 -1.15 -6.26 13.10
N LEU A 15 -1.70 -6.70 14.23
CA LEU A 15 -1.34 -6.25 15.57
C LEU A 15 -0.69 -7.34 16.45
N HIS A 16 -0.50 -8.57 15.95
CA HIS A 16 0.01 -9.70 16.74
C HIS A 16 1.32 -9.37 17.46
N ASP A 17 2.17 -8.60 16.78
CA ASP A 17 3.54 -8.29 17.18
C ASP A 17 3.74 -6.84 17.65
N ILE A 18 2.66 -6.06 17.83
CA ILE A 18 2.74 -4.67 18.33
C ILE A 18 3.49 -4.60 19.66
N GLY A 19 3.40 -5.65 20.49
CA GLY A 19 4.10 -5.76 21.76
C GLY A 19 5.63 -5.64 21.65
N LYS A 20 6.24 -5.97 20.50
CA LYS A 20 7.68 -5.73 20.27
C LYS A 20 8.03 -4.25 20.34
N PHE A 21 7.16 -3.38 19.83
CA PHE A 21 7.34 -1.94 19.86
C PHE A 21 7.25 -1.40 21.30
N LEU A 22 6.18 -1.74 22.02
CA LEU A 22 5.99 -1.30 23.42
C LEU A 22 7.10 -1.82 24.35
N GLN A 23 7.50 -3.09 24.19
CA GLN A 23 8.57 -3.69 24.98
C GLN A 23 9.90 -2.94 24.80
N ARG A 24 10.21 -2.54 23.56
CA ARG A 24 11.42 -1.77 23.22
C ARG A 24 11.38 -0.34 23.73
N ALA A 25 10.20 0.26 23.74
CA ALA A 25 9.94 1.59 24.31
C ALA A 25 9.97 1.61 25.85
N GLY A 26 10.11 0.46 26.51
CA GLY A 26 10.18 0.39 27.97
C GLY A 26 8.84 0.65 28.66
N VAL A 27 7.72 0.42 27.97
CA VAL A 27 6.38 0.60 28.54
C VAL A 27 6.16 -0.38 29.70
N GLU A 28 5.66 0.10 30.83
CA GLU A 28 5.35 -0.75 31.97
C GLU A 28 4.02 -1.50 31.76
N LEU A 29 4.04 -2.83 31.93
CA LEU A 29 2.83 -3.65 31.84
C LEU A 29 1.87 -3.36 33.01
N CYS A 30 0.57 -3.33 32.71
CA CYS A 30 -0.46 -3.39 33.74
C CYS A 30 -0.47 -4.77 34.43
N ASP A 31 -1.00 -4.82 35.65
CA ASP A 31 -0.94 -6.02 36.48
C ASP A 31 -1.67 -7.21 35.85
N GLN A 32 -2.77 -6.96 35.14
CA GLN A 32 -3.50 -7.98 34.40
C GLN A 32 -2.61 -8.65 33.35
N SER A 33 -1.91 -7.86 32.53
CA SER A 33 -1.00 -8.41 31.50
C SER A 33 0.21 -9.12 32.10
N LYS A 34 0.75 -8.64 33.24
CA LYS A 34 1.81 -9.36 33.98
C LYS A 34 1.35 -10.76 34.40
N ASN A 35 0.11 -10.89 34.86
CA ASN A 35 -0.47 -12.17 35.31
C ASN A 35 -0.76 -13.15 34.16
N MET A 36 -0.70 -12.71 32.91
CA MET A 36 -0.91 -13.55 31.73
C MET A 36 0.34 -14.32 31.27
N GLU A 37 1.49 -14.14 31.93
CA GLU A 37 2.78 -14.75 31.54
C GLU A 37 2.69 -16.28 31.39
N GLY A 38 2.03 -16.97 32.32
CA GLY A 38 1.87 -18.43 32.26
C GLY A 38 0.93 -18.94 31.17
N TYR A 39 0.14 -18.06 30.55
CA TYR A 39 -0.84 -18.41 29.52
C TYR A 39 -0.34 -18.04 28.13
N LEU A 40 0.20 -16.84 27.97
CA LEU A 40 0.59 -16.30 26.66
C LEU A 40 2.01 -16.70 26.25
N CYS A 41 2.93 -16.84 27.22
CA CYS A 41 4.33 -17.10 26.91
C CYS A 41 4.63 -18.60 26.89
N PRO A 42 5.24 -19.13 25.81
CA PRO A 42 5.75 -20.49 25.84
C PRO A 42 6.93 -20.61 26.82
N SER A 43 7.04 -21.77 27.48
CA SER A 43 8.09 -22.06 28.45
C SER A 43 9.14 -23.01 27.87
N PHE A 44 10.41 -22.62 27.96
CA PHE A 44 11.56 -23.43 27.57
C PHE A 44 12.53 -23.53 28.75
N GLN A 45 12.89 -24.77 29.15
CA GLN A 45 13.77 -25.03 30.29
C GLN A 45 13.34 -24.30 31.59
N GLY A 46 12.04 -24.17 31.82
CA GLY A 46 11.47 -23.51 33.00
C GLY A 46 11.52 -21.97 32.97
N ARG A 47 11.84 -21.36 31.82
CA ARG A 47 11.79 -19.91 31.61
C ARG A 47 10.80 -19.54 30.52
N TYR A 48 10.01 -18.51 30.76
CA TYR A 48 9.11 -17.94 29.75
C TYR A 48 9.89 -17.19 28.68
N THR A 49 9.53 -17.44 27.43
CA THR A 49 10.10 -16.82 26.22
C THR A 49 9.05 -15.97 25.51
N HIS A 50 9.43 -15.24 24.45
CA HIS A 50 8.50 -14.45 23.64
C HIS A 50 7.63 -13.46 24.44
N ARG A 51 8.20 -12.86 25.50
CA ARG A 51 7.44 -12.02 26.45
C ARG A 51 6.75 -10.80 25.83
N HIS A 52 7.11 -10.40 24.60
CA HIS A 52 6.46 -9.29 23.90
C HIS A 52 4.93 -9.48 23.78
N VAL A 53 4.42 -10.71 23.77
CA VAL A 53 2.98 -11.01 23.75
C VAL A 53 2.22 -10.42 24.93
N LEU A 54 2.89 -10.22 26.08
CA LEU A 54 2.30 -9.54 27.24
C LEU A 54 2.04 -8.06 26.95
N TRP A 55 2.92 -7.43 26.17
CA TRP A 55 2.73 -6.06 25.71
C TRP A 55 1.69 -5.96 24.59
N THR A 56 1.53 -7.01 23.78
CA THR A 56 0.40 -7.10 22.84
C THR A 56 -0.92 -7.15 23.62
N ASP A 57 -1.05 -7.97 24.67
CA ASP A 57 -2.24 -7.97 25.54
C ASP A 57 -2.44 -6.60 26.23
N HIS A 58 -1.38 -5.99 26.76
CA HIS A 58 -1.45 -4.64 27.35
C HIS A 58 -1.94 -3.57 26.37
N PHE A 59 -1.51 -3.62 25.11
CA PHE A 59 -1.97 -2.71 24.07
C PHE A 59 -3.49 -2.75 23.92
N PHE A 60 -4.09 -3.94 23.86
CA PHE A 60 -5.53 -4.08 23.75
C PHE A 60 -6.30 -3.68 25.01
N ARG A 61 -5.65 -3.71 26.19
CA ARG A 61 -6.29 -3.33 27.47
C ARG A 61 -6.24 -1.82 27.74
N GLU A 62 -5.09 -1.20 27.45
CA GLU A 62 -4.80 0.17 27.90
C GLU A 62 -4.74 1.19 26.78
N VAL A 63 -4.62 0.76 25.52
CA VAL A 63 -4.40 1.64 24.37
C VAL A 63 -5.52 1.54 23.32
N PHE A 64 -5.99 0.33 23.03
CA PHE A 64 -7.10 0.10 22.10
C PHE A 64 -8.44 0.25 22.83
N ASP A 65 -9.26 1.17 22.36
CA ASP A 65 -10.57 1.48 22.95
C ASP A 65 -11.54 0.33 22.71
N GLU A 66 -11.90 -0.39 23.78
CA GLU A 66 -12.86 -1.50 23.74
C GLU A 66 -14.23 -1.06 23.19
N SER A 67 -14.65 0.19 23.44
CA SER A 67 -15.90 0.71 22.90
C SER A 67 -15.86 0.85 21.38
N LEU A 68 -14.70 1.18 20.81
CA LEU A 68 -14.50 1.24 19.37
C LEU A 68 -14.50 -0.17 18.77
N VAL A 69 -13.86 -1.14 19.43
CA VAL A 69 -13.92 -2.56 19.03
C VAL A 69 -15.38 -3.00 18.90
N GLN A 70 -16.19 -2.74 19.92
CA GLN A 70 -17.59 -3.13 19.92
C GLN A 70 -18.39 -2.40 18.82
N GLN A 71 -18.08 -1.13 18.53
CA GLN A 71 -18.72 -0.38 17.44
C GLN A 71 -18.37 -0.93 16.05
N VAL A 72 -17.13 -1.39 15.84
CA VAL A 72 -16.62 -1.83 14.54
C VAL A 72 -17.00 -3.28 14.25
N PHE A 73 -16.88 -4.15 15.24
CA PHE A 73 -17.02 -5.60 15.08
C PHE A 73 -18.33 -6.16 15.67
N GLY A 74 -19.07 -5.36 16.44
CA GLY A 74 -20.24 -5.82 17.18
C GLY A 74 -19.86 -6.79 18.31
N SER A 75 -20.78 -7.68 18.65
CA SER A 75 -20.54 -8.72 19.65
C SER A 75 -19.74 -9.87 19.04
N LEU A 76 -18.41 -9.83 19.20
CA LEU A 76 -17.54 -10.95 18.83
C LEU A 76 -17.68 -12.11 19.83
N SER A 77 -17.64 -13.34 19.33
CA SER A 77 -17.54 -14.52 20.20
C SER A 77 -16.19 -14.52 20.93
N PRO A 78 -16.05 -15.22 22.07
CA PRO A 78 -14.76 -15.35 22.76
C PRO A 78 -13.64 -15.90 21.86
N ALA A 79 -13.99 -16.78 20.91
CA ALA A 79 -13.06 -17.34 19.92
C ALA A 79 -12.60 -16.31 18.86
N ALA A 80 -13.34 -15.23 18.70
CA ALA A 80 -13.06 -14.14 17.76
C ALA A 80 -12.47 -12.90 18.44
N ASN A 81 -12.16 -12.96 19.74
CA ASN A 81 -11.60 -11.83 20.47
C ASN A 81 -10.23 -11.46 19.89
N ILE A 82 -10.12 -10.26 19.31
CA ILE A 82 -8.95 -9.79 18.58
C ILE A 82 -7.69 -9.79 19.45
N ALA A 83 -7.81 -9.39 20.72
CA ALA A 83 -6.70 -9.37 21.67
C ALA A 83 -6.15 -10.79 21.90
N ASN A 84 -7.03 -11.77 22.08
CA ASN A 84 -6.63 -13.17 22.23
C ASN A 84 -6.01 -13.71 20.94
N LEU A 85 -6.60 -13.43 19.78
CA LEU A 85 -6.04 -13.87 18.49
C LEU A 85 -4.63 -13.33 18.27
N ALA A 86 -4.39 -12.06 18.62
CA ALA A 86 -3.10 -11.41 18.51
C ALA A 86 -2.09 -11.92 19.56
N ALA A 87 -2.46 -12.01 20.84
CA ALA A 87 -1.52 -12.29 21.92
C ALA A 87 -1.14 -13.79 22.05
N TYR A 88 -2.00 -14.72 21.64
CA TYR A 88 -1.74 -16.16 21.75
C TYR A 88 -0.93 -16.77 20.59
N HIS A 89 -0.45 -15.98 19.63
CA HIS A 89 0.21 -16.52 18.42
C HIS A 89 1.48 -17.36 18.70
N HIS A 90 2.16 -17.16 19.84
CA HIS A 90 3.30 -18.01 20.24
C HIS A 90 2.91 -19.22 21.11
N ASN A 91 1.73 -19.22 21.74
CA ASN A 91 1.27 -20.30 22.59
C ASN A 91 -0.25 -20.54 22.43
N PRO A 92 -0.72 -20.92 21.23
CA PRO A 92 -2.15 -21.04 20.96
C PRO A 92 -2.79 -22.14 21.79
N GLU A 93 -4.00 -21.88 22.28
CA GLU A 93 -4.79 -22.84 23.04
C GLU A 93 -5.25 -24.02 22.16
N LYS A 94 -5.41 -25.19 22.79
CA LYS A 94 -5.68 -26.44 22.06
C LYS A 94 -6.99 -26.44 21.26
N ASP A 95 -8.00 -25.70 21.71
CA ASP A 95 -9.32 -25.71 21.09
C ASP A 95 -9.58 -24.49 20.18
N PHE A 96 -8.61 -23.57 20.06
CA PHE A 96 -8.78 -22.31 19.32
C PHE A 96 -8.01 -22.34 17.98
N SER A 97 -8.67 -22.83 16.93
CA SER A 97 -8.08 -22.91 15.58
C SER A 97 -7.60 -21.57 15.02
N LEU A 98 -8.29 -20.47 15.35
CA LEU A 98 -7.94 -19.13 14.85
C LEU A 98 -6.63 -18.60 15.44
N GLN A 99 -6.30 -18.93 16.70
CA GLN A 99 -5.01 -18.53 17.29
C GLN A 99 -3.85 -19.25 16.57
N ARG A 100 -4.01 -20.54 16.26
CA ARG A 100 -3.04 -21.30 15.45
C ARG A 100 -2.89 -20.77 14.04
N LEU A 101 -3.97 -20.24 13.48
CA LEU A 101 -3.95 -19.64 12.16
C LEU A 101 -3.09 -18.36 12.14
N ILE A 102 -3.18 -17.51 13.17
CA ILE A 102 -2.28 -16.35 13.33
C ILE A 102 -0.83 -16.83 13.54
N GLN A 103 -0.61 -17.87 14.35
CA GLN A 103 0.71 -18.49 14.52
C GLN A 103 1.31 -18.94 13.17
N GLN A 104 0.52 -19.66 12.37
CA GLN A 104 0.95 -20.13 11.06
C GLN A 104 1.28 -18.96 10.14
N ALA A 105 0.48 -17.89 10.15
CA ALA A 105 0.73 -16.71 9.34
C ALA A 105 2.03 -15.97 9.73
N ASP A 106 2.31 -15.85 11.04
CA ASP A 106 3.56 -15.29 11.56
C ASP A 106 4.77 -16.12 11.09
N MET A 107 4.70 -17.45 11.21
CA MET A 107 5.76 -18.36 10.76
C MET A 107 6.05 -18.27 9.25
N LEU A 108 5.00 -18.17 8.42
CA LEU A 108 5.14 -18.03 6.97
C LEU A 108 5.71 -16.65 6.56
N SER A 109 5.38 -15.59 7.29
CA SER A 109 5.92 -14.24 7.05
C SER A 109 7.41 -14.10 7.38
N ALA A 110 7.89 -14.82 8.40
CA ALA A 110 9.22 -14.64 8.99
C ALA A 110 10.19 -15.82 8.77
N ARG A 111 10.07 -16.52 7.64
CA ARG A 111 10.73 -17.82 7.42
C ARG A 111 12.26 -17.74 7.44
N GLU A 112 12.84 -16.60 7.07
CA GLU A 112 14.30 -16.39 7.08
C GLU A 112 14.92 -16.55 8.47
N ARG A 113 14.13 -16.42 9.55
CA ARG A 113 14.66 -16.38 10.91
C ARG A 113 15.25 -17.71 11.39
N GLU A 114 14.68 -18.83 10.98
CA GLU A 114 15.08 -20.17 11.46
C GLU A 114 16.48 -20.57 10.99
N GLU A 115 16.85 -20.20 9.76
CA GLU A 115 18.19 -20.53 9.23
C GLU A 115 19.26 -19.67 9.89
N GLU A 116 18.99 -18.39 10.13
CA GLU A 116 19.91 -17.47 10.82
C GLU A 116 20.09 -17.85 12.30
N GLU A 117 19.03 -18.31 12.98
CA GLU A 117 19.13 -18.88 14.33
C GLU A 117 19.95 -20.17 14.37
N THR A 118 19.81 -21.04 13.36
CA THR A 118 20.56 -22.30 13.25
C THR A 118 22.04 -22.05 12.96
N GLN A 119 22.36 -21.09 12.09
CA GLN A 119 23.73 -20.72 11.73
C GLN A 119 24.48 -20.02 12.88
N GLN A 120 23.77 -19.32 13.78
CA GLN A 120 24.37 -18.54 14.88
C GLN A 120 24.24 -19.21 16.27
N ALA A 121 23.78 -20.46 16.33
CA ALA A 121 23.62 -21.24 17.57
C ALA A 121 24.92 -21.50 18.37
N GLY A 122 26.09 -21.07 17.87
CA GLY A 122 27.39 -21.17 18.56
C GLY A 122 27.79 -19.99 19.48
N GLY A 123 27.01 -18.91 19.54
CA GLY A 123 27.38 -17.70 20.29
C GLY A 123 26.82 -17.61 21.72
N THR A 124 27.66 -17.74 22.75
CA THR A 124 27.32 -17.62 24.19
C THR A 124 27.42 -16.18 24.72
N GLY A 125 26.63 -15.24 24.18
CA GLY A 125 26.55 -13.85 24.66
C GLY A 125 25.23 -13.53 25.38
N PRO A 126 25.17 -12.52 26.27
CA PRO A 126 23.95 -12.18 27.01
C PRO A 126 22.89 -11.56 26.06
N ARG A 127 22.03 -12.41 25.49
CA ARG A 127 20.97 -12.08 24.51
C ARG A 127 19.88 -11.11 25.01
N GLN A 128 19.76 -10.87 26.31
CA GLN A 128 18.60 -10.18 26.91
C GLN A 128 18.57 -8.65 26.77
N LEU A 129 19.67 -7.98 26.39
CA LEU A 129 19.73 -6.52 26.26
C LEU A 129 20.04 -6.02 24.83
N ALA A 130 20.27 -6.94 23.88
CA ALA A 130 20.63 -6.58 22.50
C ALA A 130 19.46 -5.95 21.72
N TYR A 131 18.22 -6.28 22.08
CA TYR A 131 17.03 -5.83 21.34
C TYR A 131 16.76 -4.33 21.42
N LYS A 132 17.32 -3.64 22.42
CA LYS A 132 17.26 -2.17 22.56
C LYS A 132 18.41 -1.44 21.85
N LYS A 133 19.35 -2.17 21.23
CA LYS A 133 20.53 -1.59 20.58
C LYS A 133 20.55 -1.78 19.07
N LEU A 134 19.88 -2.82 18.56
CA LEU A 134 19.91 -3.15 17.15
C LEU A 134 19.01 -2.22 16.31
N ARG A 135 19.56 -1.78 15.18
CA ARG A 135 18.89 -0.99 14.15
C ARG A 135 18.56 -1.86 12.94
N LEU A 136 17.54 -1.45 12.19
CA LEU A 136 17.23 -2.04 10.89
C LEU A 136 18.39 -1.79 9.92
N SER A 137 18.82 -2.84 9.22
CA SER A 137 19.88 -2.77 8.21
C SER A 137 19.32 -2.45 6.84
N SER A 138 20.12 -1.81 5.98
CA SER A 138 19.69 -1.57 4.62
C SER A 138 19.63 -2.88 3.82
N VAL A 139 18.48 -3.14 3.19
CA VAL A 139 18.31 -4.30 2.28
C VAL A 139 19.28 -4.24 1.09
N PHE A 140 19.70 -3.04 0.69
CA PHE A 140 20.62 -2.84 -0.43
C PHE A 140 22.01 -3.45 -0.20
N GLU A 141 22.38 -3.76 1.05
CA GLU A 141 23.67 -4.39 1.39
C GLU A 141 23.72 -5.87 1.05
N GLU A 142 22.56 -6.51 0.96
CA GLU A 142 22.45 -7.94 0.67
C GLU A 142 22.27 -8.20 -0.83
N ILE A 143 22.09 -7.15 -1.63
CA ILE A 143 21.90 -7.27 -3.08
C ILE A 143 23.24 -7.58 -3.75
N ASP A 144 23.34 -8.75 -4.40
CA ASP A 144 24.47 -9.14 -5.22
C ASP A 144 23.99 -9.70 -6.58
N LEU A 145 24.31 -8.97 -7.65
CA LEU A 145 24.06 -9.39 -9.03
C LEU A 145 25.31 -10.03 -9.67
N GLY A 146 26.15 -10.69 -8.88
CA GLY A 146 27.43 -11.28 -9.29
C GLY A 146 28.57 -10.27 -9.37
N LYS A 147 28.42 -9.10 -8.73
CA LYS A 147 29.45 -8.04 -8.65
C LYS A 147 30.15 -7.99 -7.29
N GLY A 148 29.73 -8.84 -6.36
CA GLY A 148 30.18 -8.88 -4.98
C GLY A 148 29.34 -7.98 -4.08
N GLN A 149 29.30 -8.31 -2.79
CA GLN A 149 28.49 -7.59 -1.81
C GLN A 149 29.02 -6.16 -1.55
N PRO A 150 28.12 -5.17 -1.41
CA PRO A 150 28.45 -3.87 -0.87
C PRO A 150 29.19 -3.99 0.48
N ARG A 151 30.22 -3.17 0.68
CA ARG A 151 31.03 -3.19 1.93
C ARG A 151 30.49 -2.31 3.05
N ALA A 152 29.45 -1.52 2.79
CA ALA A 152 28.92 -0.59 3.78
C ALA A 152 28.05 -1.33 4.81
N GLN A 153 27.96 -0.77 6.04
CA GLN A 153 27.09 -1.23 7.13
C GLN A 153 26.11 -0.10 7.53
N LEU A 154 25.43 0.42 6.52
CA LEU A 154 24.31 1.35 6.57
C LEU A 154 23.11 0.77 7.34
N LYS A 155 22.71 1.53 8.35
CA LYS A 155 21.53 1.27 9.18
C LYS A 155 20.56 2.44 9.08
N TYR A 156 19.28 2.16 9.33
CA TYR A 156 18.26 3.20 9.43
C TYR A 156 18.23 3.83 10.83
N ARG A 157 18.02 5.14 10.88
CA ARG A 157 17.74 5.85 12.13
C ARG A 157 16.31 5.54 12.58
N LEU A 158 16.12 5.49 13.90
CA LEU A 158 14.79 5.32 14.48
C LEU A 158 14.09 6.68 14.48
N ALA A 159 13.24 6.89 13.48
CA ALA A 159 12.46 8.10 13.30
C ALA A 159 11.12 7.78 12.62
N PRO A 160 10.06 8.58 12.85
CA PRO A 160 8.84 8.47 12.06
C PRO A 160 9.16 8.65 10.57
N LEU A 161 8.42 7.97 9.71
CA LEU A 161 8.57 8.16 8.27
C LEU A 161 8.23 9.60 7.90
N THR A 162 9.15 10.27 7.22
CA THR A 162 9.01 11.64 6.72
C THR A 162 9.54 11.73 5.29
N LEU A 163 9.37 12.87 4.63
CA LEU A 163 9.98 13.14 3.32
C LEU A 163 11.35 13.83 3.42
N GLY A 164 11.99 13.79 4.59
CA GLY A 164 13.33 14.34 4.81
C GLY A 164 14.45 13.34 4.55
N GLU A 165 15.70 13.75 4.74
CA GLU A 165 16.89 12.91 4.50
C GLU A 165 17.03 11.73 5.49
N GLU A 166 16.29 11.75 6.59
CA GLU A 166 16.32 10.71 7.63
C GLU A 166 15.87 9.33 7.14
N VAL A 167 15.18 9.26 5.98
CA VAL A 167 14.79 7.99 5.35
C VAL A 167 15.96 7.25 4.72
N PHE A 168 17.07 7.93 4.43
CA PHE A 168 18.24 7.30 3.86
C PHE A 168 19.09 6.64 4.95
N PRO A 169 19.56 5.39 4.73
CA PRO A 169 20.37 4.70 5.71
C PRO A 169 21.78 5.32 5.77
N ALA A 170 22.43 5.23 6.92
CA ALA A 170 23.74 5.82 7.16
C ALA A 170 24.61 4.89 8.02
N GLU A 171 25.91 5.15 8.06
CA GLU A 171 26.81 4.50 9.03
C GLU A 171 26.49 5.03 10.43
N LEU A 172 26.02 4.15 11.32
CA LEU A 172 25.58 4.49 12.66
C LEU A 172 26.32 3.64 13.72
N PRO A 173 26.52 4.15 14.95
CA PRO A 173 27.14 3.39 16.02
C PRO A 173 26.31 2.16 16.43
N GLU A 174 26.96 1.00 16.65
CA GLU A 174 26.30 -0.27 17.00
C GLU A 174 25.89 -0.37 18.49
N ASP A 175 26.59 0.33 19.39
CA ASP A 175 26.44 0.17 20.85
C ASP A 175 25.49 1.18 21.51
N GLN A 176 24.78 2.00 20.73
CA GLN A 176 23.87 3.02 21.26
C GLN A 176 22.62 2.36 21.88
N ASP A 177 22.27 2.77 23.11
CA ASP A 177 20.97 2.44 23.68
C ASP A 177 19.88 3.28 23.00
N LEU A 178 18.88 2.59 22.42
CA LEU A 178 17.82 3.19 21.62
C LEU A 178 16.50 3.30 22.38
N GLU A 179 16.46 2.95 23.68
CA GLU A 179 15.22 2.99 24.47
C GLU A 179 14.53 4.36 24.42
N THR A 180 15.29 5.46 24.46
CA THR A 180 14.74 6.82 24.35
C THR A 180 14.14 7.10 22.97
N ASP A 181 14.74 6.57 21.90
CA ASP A 181 14.23 6.72 20.54
C ASP A 181 12.93 5.93 20.35
N TYR A 182 12.92 4.68 20.82
CA TYR A 182 11.71 3.85 20.84
C TYR A 182 10.59 4.49 21.65
N LYS A 183 10.90 5.07 22.83
CA LYS A 183 9.92 5.77 23.66
C LYS A 183 9.31 6.96 22.93
N ARG A 184 10.12 7.78 22.25
CA ARG A 184 9.63 8.92 21.45
C ARG A 184 8.72 8.45 20.30
N LEU A 185 9.10 7.39 19.59
CA LEU A 185 8.27 6.80 18.55
C LEU A 185 6.93 6.31 19.12
N TRP A 186 6.97 5.61 20.26
CA TRP A 186 5.77 5.07 20.92
C TRP A 186 4.82 6.17 21.38
N GLU A 187 5.33 7.23 22.02
CA GLU A 187 4.53 8.38 22.44
C GLU A 187 3.86 9.07 21.24
N GLY A 188 4.57 9.19 20.12
CA GLY A 188 4.01 9.71 18.86
C GLY A 188 2.89 8.81 18.32
N PHE A 189 3.15 7.51 18.20
CA PHE A 189 2.18 6.51 17.77
C PHE A 189 0.93 6.53 18.65
N GLN A 190 1.09 6.45 19.98
CA GLN A 190 -0.01 6.42 20.93
C GLN A 190 -0.89 7.67 20.79
N LYS A 191 -0.28 8.86 20.67
CA LYS A 191 -0.99 10.12 20.48
C LYS A 191 -1.83 10.12 19.20
N GLU A 192 -1.24 9.80 18.04
CA GLU A 192 -1.95 9.80 16.77
C GLU A 192 -3.00 8.68 16.71
N PHE A 193 -2.70 7.52 17.28
CA PHE A 193 -3.64 6.41 17.36
C PHE A 193 -4.87 6.74 18.21
N SER A 194 -4.72 7.45 19.34
CA SER A 194 -5.86 7.98 20.10
C SER A 194 -6.71 8.95 19.26
N GLN A 195 -6.10 9.78 18.41
CA GLN A 195 -6.83 10.69 17.51
C GLN A 195 -7.60 9.93 16.44
N VAL A 196 -7.02 8.87 15.86
CA VAL A 196 -7.71 7.96 14.93
C VAL A 196 -8.95 7.37 15.61
N GLN A 197 -8.80 6.80 16.80
CA GLN A 197 -9.89 6.17 17.52
C GLN A 197 -11.04 7.15 17.79
N GLN A 198 -10.72 8.38 18.22
CA GLN A 198 -11.72 9.44 18.45
C GLN A 198 -12.44 9.84 17.15
N LYS A 199 -11.71 10.06 16.04
CA LYS A 199 -12.32 10.43 14.75
C LYS A 199 -13.25 9.32 14.24
N ILE A 200 -12.83 8.07 14.31
CA ILE A 200 -13.62 6.93 13.82
C ILE A 200 -14.83 6.66 14.71
N ALA A 201 -14.69 6.73 16.04
CA ALA A 201 -15.80 6.56 16.97
C ALA A 201 -16.97 7.51 16.65
N ASN A 202 -16.64 8.76 16.31
CA ASN A 202 -17.61 9.81 15.96
C ASN A 202 -18.15 9.73 14.52
N SER A 203 -17.56 8.89 13.67
CA SER A 203 -17.97 8.72 12.28
C SER A 203 -19.23 7.86 12.13
N ARG A 204 -19.98 8.07 11.03
CA ARG A 204 -21.22 7.33 10.71
C ARG A 204 -21.06 6.30 9.57
N GLY A 205 -19.90 6.29 8.89
CA GLY A 205 -19.60 5.39 7.77
C GLY A 205 -19.20 3.96 8.18
N ASP A 206 -18.72 3.15 7.23
CA ASP A 206 -18.08 1.87 7.55
C ASP A 206 -16.78 2.16 8.31
N LYS A 207 -16.73 1.72 9.56
CA LYS A 207 -15.64 2.03 10.48
C LYS A 207 -14.44 1.11 10.29
N PHE A 208 -14.65 -0.10 9.75
CA PHE A 208 -13.57 -1.10 9.70
C PHE A 208 -12.49 -0.70 8.69
N ASP A 209 -12.87 -0.35 7.46
CA ASP A 209 -11.91 -0.06 6.40
C ASP A 209 -11.02 1.14 6.78
N ILE A 210 -11.65 2.19 7.33
CA ILE A 210 -10.94 3.38 7.82
C ILE A 210 -10.05 3.05 9.02
N LEU A 211 -10.53 2.26 9.98
CA LEU A 211 -9.72 1.84 11.13
C LEU A 211 -8.52 1.02 10.71
N PHE A 212 -8.73 0.05 9.82
CA PHE A 212 -7.67 -0.81 9.33
C PHE A 212 -6.64 0.00 8.53
N SER A 213 -7.10 0.84 7.60
CA SER A 213 -6.23 1.68 6.76
C SER A 213 -5.43 2.71 7.58
N ALA A 214 -6.06 3.35 8.58
CA ALA A 214 -5.40 4.27 9.48
C ALA A 214 -4.38 3.55 10.39
N THR A 215 -4.76 2.40 10.96
CA THR A 215 -3.85 1.58 11.78
C THR A 215 -2.63 1.12 10.96
N HIS A 216 -2.88 0.63 9.74
CA HIS A 216 -1.82 0.25 8.80
C HIS A 216 -0.90 1.43 8.46
N SER A 217 -1.45 2.62 8.21
CA SER A 217 -0.67 3.82 7.92
C SER A 217 0.17 4.30 9.11
N LEU A 218 -0.37 4.24 10.34
CA LEU A 218 0.39 4.58 11.55
C LEU A 218 1.50 3.57 11.82
N LEU A 219 1.24 2.28 11.61
CA LEU A 219 2.29 1.26 11.69
C LEU A 219 3.38 1.51 10.65
N HIS A 220 3.02 1.86 9.41
CA HIS A 220 3.98 2.25 8.39
C HIS A 220 4.83 3.44 8.87
N LYS A 221 4.19 4.50 9.35
CA LYS A 221 4.87 5.71 9.84
C LYS A 221 5.85 5.42 10.99
N TYR A 222 5.45 4.65 11.99
CA TYR A 222 6.22 4.52 13.22
C TYR A 222 7.09 3.26 13.30
N THR A 223 6.87 2.26 12.43
CA THR A 223 7.55 0.96 12.52
C THR A 223 8.31 0.55 11.25
N TRP A 224 8.36 1.38 10.21
CA TRP A 224 9.14 1.13 8.97
C TRP A 224 10.65 0.94 9.19
N CYS A 225 11.22 1.56 10.23
CA CYS A 225 12.65 1.47 10.56
C CYS A 225 12.93 0.65 11.83
N ILE A 226 11.89 0.04 12.42
CA ILE A 226 12.03 -0.84 13.58
C ILE A 226 12.32 -2.25 13.05
N PRO A 227 13.39 -2.94 13.47
CA PRO A 227 13.66 -4.30 12.99
C PRO A 227 12.61 -5.29 13.51
N SER A 228 12.08 -6.16 12.65
CA SER A 228 11.06 -7.16 13.04
C SER A 228 11.59 -8.16 14.06
N PHE A 229 12.90 -8.38 14.06
CA PHE A 229 13.62 -9.27 14.94
C PHE A 229 14.98 -8.70 15.36
N THR A 230 15.47 -9.10 16.53
CA THR A 230 16.62 -8.43 17.18
C THR A 230 17.54 -9.40 17.92
N GLN A 231 17.61 -10.66 17.51
CA GLN A 231 18.71 -11.51 17.99
C GLN A 231 19.97 -11.36 17.11
N TYR A 232 19.83 -10.86 15.89
CA TYR A 232 20.92 -10.59 14.94
C TYR A 232 20.53 -9.46 13.96
N GLN A 233 21.42 -9.21 12.99
CA GLN A 233 21.22 -8.21 11.94
C GLN A 233 19.95 -8.51 11.13
N CYS A 234 18.98 -7.59 11.16
CA CYS A 234 17.69 -7.71 10.48
C CYS A 234 17.53 -6.57 9.47
N ASN A 235 17.03 -6.88 8.27
CA ASN A 235 16.70 -5.91 7.24
C ASN A 235 15.19 -5.88 6.89
N ILE A 236 14.38 -6.68 7.59
CA ILE A 236 12.91 -6.66 7.53
C ILE A 236 12.38 -5.71 8.59
N SER A 237 11.58 -4.73 8.16
CA SER A 237 10.91 -3.82 9.08
C SER A 237 9.80 -4.55 9.85
N LEU A 238 9.50 -4.07 11.05
CA LEU A 238 8.34 -4.54 11.82
C LEU A 238 7.05 -4.30 11.03
N PHE A 239 6.94 -3.18 10.32
CA PHE A 239 5.80 -2.89 9.46
C PHE A 239 5.59 -3.97 8.37
N ASP A 240 6.63 -4.34 7.63
CA ASP A 240 6.54 -5.33 6.55
C ASP A 240 6.15 -6.71 7.07
N HIS A 241 6.68 -7.09 8.23
CA HIS A 241 6.28 -8.32 8.91
C HIS A 241 4.80 -8.29 9.32
N LEU A 242 4.35 -7.20 9.98
CA LEU A 242 2.96 -7.06 10.42
C LEU A 242 1.97 -7.08 9.24
N ARG A 243 2.25 -6.35 8.15
CA ARG A 243 1.36 -6.30 6.98
C ARG A 243 1.27 -7.65 6.28
N THR A 244 2.39 -8.36 6.10
CA THR A 244 2.40 -9.66 5.42
C THR A 244 1.76 -10.74 6.30
N THR A 245 2.00 -10.77 7.61
CA THR A 245 1.28 -11.68 8.53
C THR A 245 -0.23 -11.46 8.47
N SER A 246 -0.69 -10.20 8.44
CA SER A 246 -2.12 -9.87 8.27
C SER A 246 -2.70 -10.43 6.96
N ALA A 247 -1.98 -10.22 5.84
CA ALA A 247 -2.39 -10.70 4.52
C ALA A 247 -2.50 -12.24 4.46
N ILE A 248 -1.50 -12.94 5.00
CA ILE A 248 -1.45 -14.40 5.04
C ILE A 248 -2.57 -14.95 5.94
N ALA A 249 -2.78 -14.34 7.12
CA ALA A 249 -3.79 -14.79 8.07
C ALA A 249 -5.20 -14.76 7.48
N ILE A 250 -5.61 -13.66 6.86
CA ILE A 250 -6.95 -13.58 6.27
C ILE A 250 -7.11 -14.56 5.10
N CYS A 251 -6.07 -14.78 4.29
CA CYS A 251 -6.09 -15.77 3.21
C CYS A 251 -6.27 -17.19 3.74
N LEU A 252 -5.51 -17.57 4.78
CA LEU A 252 -5.67 -18.87 5.45
C LEU A 252 -7.08 -19.05 6.00
N TYR A 253 -7.66 -18.00 6.60
CA TYR A 253 -8.98 -18.09 7.21
C TYR A 253 -10.06 -18.32 6.15
N LEU A 254 -10.03 -17.55 5.06
CA LEU A 254 -10.98 -17.70 3.96
C LEU A 254 -10.81 -19.06 3.26
N ALA A 255 -9.58 -19.53 3.07
CA ALA A 255 -9.33 -20.86 2.51
C ALA A 255 -9.84 -21.99 3.42
N GLN A 256 -9.62 -21.92 4.73
CA GLN A 256 -10.05 -22.96 5.68
C GLN A 256 -11.57 -23.00 5.90
N THR A 257 -12.26 -21.86 5.71
CA THR A 257 -13.72 -21.74 5.85
C THR A 257 -14.49 -21.95 4.55
N SER A 258 -13.78 -22.07 3.42
CA SER A 258 -14.37 -22.41 2.13
C SER A 258 -14.93 -23.84 2.11
N ALA A 259 -15.88 -24.10 1.21
CA ALA A 259 -16.50 -25.43 1.08
C ALA A 259 -15.51 -26.47 0.54
N GLU A 260 -14.61 -26.06 -0.35
CA GLU A 260 -13.61 -26.91 -0.98
C GLU A 260 -12.21 -26.53 -0.48
N LYS A 261 -11.65 -27.36 0.39
CA LYS A 261 -10.31 -27.13 0.92
C LYS A 261 -9.25 -27.43 -0.15
N SER A 262 -8.39 -26.45 -0.41
CA SER A 262 -7.23 -26.57 -1.28
C SER A 262 -5.98 -26.89 -0.47
N GLU A 263 -5.10 -27.75 -0.99
CA GLU A 263 -3.73 -27.96 -0.47
C GLU A 263 -2.84 -26.72 -0.71
N GLN A 264 -3.25 -25.87 -1.65
CA GLN A 264 -2.62 -24.59 -1.95
C GLN A 264 -3.57 -23.46 -1.57
N PRO A 265 -3.56 -22.97 -0.32
CA PRO A 265 -4.57 -22.03 0.17
C PRO A 265 -4.37 -20.59 -0.32
N PHE A 266 -3.28 -20.30 -1.03
CA PHE A 266 -2.93 -18.95 -1.48
C PHE A 266 -2.87 -18.85 -3.00
N LEU A 267 -3.25 -17.68 -3.51
CA LEU A 267 -3.19 -17.32 -4.91
C LEU A 267 -2.46 -15.99 -5.02
N LEU A 268 -1.26 -16.01 -5.60
CA LEU A 268 -0.51 -14.81 -5.97
C LEU A 268 -1.01 -14.32 -7.32
N VAL A 269 -1.38 -13.04 -7.39
CA VAL A 269 -1.92 -12.42 -8.60
C VAL A 269 -1.12 -11.17 -8.92
N GLU A 270 -0.50 -11.13 -10.11
CA GLU A 270 0.07 -9.91 -10.67
C GLU A 270 -0.91 -9.35 -11.72
N GLY A 271 -1.32 -8.10 -11.55
CA GLY A 271 -2.03 -7.34 -12.58
C GLY A 271 -1.10 -6.39 -13.30
N ASP A 272 -1.15 -6.38 -14.63
CA ASP A 272 -0.30 -5.52 -15.48
C ASP A 272 -1.15 -4.74 -16.48
N ILE A 273 -1.14 -3.41 -16.34
CA ILE A 273 -1.77 -2.49 -17.28
C ILE A 273 -0.80 -2.19 -18.42
N SER A 274 -1.18 -2.63 -19.60
CA SER A 274 -0.43 -2.40 -20.82
C SER A 274 -0.87 -1.15 -21.57
N GLY A 275 0.01 -0.62 -22.43
CA GLY A 275 -0.27 0.55 -23.27
C GLY A 275 0.04 1.90 -22.63
N ILE A 276 0.52 1.92 -21.37
CA ILE A 276 0.80 3.13 -20.59
C ILE A 276 1.66 4.16 -21.33
N GLN A 277 2.79 3.74 -21.89
CA GLN A 277 3.70 4.70 -22.55
C GLN A 277 3.04 5.36 -23.76
N ASN A 278 2.33 4.58 -24.57
CA ASN A 278 1.61 5.10 -25.73
C ASN A 278 0.51 6.07 -25.28
N PHE A 279 -0.25 5.71 -24.25
CA PHE A 279 -1.32 6.56 -23.71
C PHE A 279 -0.80 7.90 -23.17
N ILE A 280 0.29 7.90 -22.40
CA ILE A 280 0.84 9.14 -21.82
C ILE A 280 1.33 10.08 -22.92
N TYR A 281 2.15 9.59 -23.85
CA TYR A 281 2.90 10.43 -24.79
C TYR A 281 2.21 10.64 -26.14
N ARG A 282 1.05 10.03 -26.40
CA ARG A 282 0.28 10.28 -27.62
C ARG A 282 -0.35 11.67 -27.57
N LEU A 283 0.33 12.60 -28.23
CA LEU A 283 -0.12 13.96 -28.52
C LEU A 283 -0.18 14.13 -30.04
N ALA A 284 -1.37 14.39 -30.59
CA ALA A 284 -1.60 14.46 -32.04
C ALA A 284 -1.05 15.74 -32.69
N SER A 285 -0.98 16.84 -31.94
CA SER A 285 -0.24 18.03 -32.36
C SER A 285 0.13 18.91 -31.14
N PRO A 286 1.43 19.08 -30.83
CA PRO A 286 1.88 19.98 -29.76
C PRO A 286 1.66 21.47 -30.10
N THR A 287 1.59 21.81 -31.39
CA THR A 287 1.48 23.20 -31.85
C THR A 287 0.05 23.71 -31.73
N GLY A 288 -0.18 24.68 -30.84
CA GLY A 288 -1.45 25.40 -30.71
C GLY A 288 -2.46 24.80 -29.72
N VAL A 289 -2.10 23.74 -28.99
CA VAL A 289 -2.93 23.19 -27.89
C VAL A 289 -2.52 23.86 -26.59
N ALA A 290 -3.39 24.69 -26.02
CA ALA A 290 -3.16 25.26 -24.70
C ALA A 290 -3.19 24.17 -23.60
N HIS A 291 -2.43 24.35 -22.53
CA HIS A 291 -2.48 23.54 -21.30
C HIS A 291 -1.99 22.08 -21.40
N VAL A 292 -1.12 21.75 -22.36
CA VAL A 292 -0.54 20.40 -22.52
C VAL A 292 0.10 19.88 -21.22
N ALA A 293 0.82 20.73 -20.49
CA ALA A 293 1.43 20.36 -19.21
C ALA A 293 0.40 19.86 -18.17
N ARG A 294 -0.80 20.47 -18.14
CA ARG A 294 -1.88 20.07 -17.24
C ARG A 294 -2.46 18.72 -17.66
N ILE A 295 -2.67 18.50 -18.96
CA ILE A 295 -3.17 17.24 -19.49
C ILE A 295 -2.20 16.10 -19.22
N LEU A 296 -0.90 16.27 -19.51
CA LEU A 296 0.13 15.25 -19.24
C LEU A 296 0.20 14.88 -17.76
N ARG A 297 0.14 15.88 -16.88
CA ARG A 297 0.08 15.67 -15.42
C ARG A 297 -1.16 14.88 -15.02
N GLY A 298 -2.33 15.26 -15.52
CA GLY A 298 -3.58 14.56 -15.25
C GLY A 298 -3.58 13.12 -15.76
N ARG A 299 -3.05 12.87 -16.96
CA ARG A 299 -2.85 11.52 -17.52
C ARG A 299 -1.95 10.66 -16.65
N SER A 300 -0.77 11.19 -16.30
CA SER A 300 0.19 10.47 -15.47
C SER A 300 -0.42 10.14 -14.11
N PHE A 301 -1.10 11.10 -13.49
CA PHE A 301 -1.75 10.88 -12.20
C PHE A 301 -2.90 9.86 -12.29
N TYR A 302 -3.73 9.94 -13.33
CA TYR A 302 -4.80 8.97 -13.58
C TYR A 302 -4.24 7.54 -13.68
N LEU A 303 -3.12 7.36 -14.38
CA LEU A 303 -2.45 6.06 -14.51
C LEU A 303 -1.73 5.61 -13.25
N THR A 304 -1.31 6.53 -12.38
CA THR A 304 -0.84 6.18 -11.02
C THR A 304 -1.99 5.65 -10.16
N LEU A 305 -3.19 6.22 -10.28
CA LEU A 305 -4.37 5.78 -9.52
C LEU A 305 -4.99 4.49 -10.04
N LEU A 306 -5.02 4.29 -11.36
CA LEU A 306 -5.72 3.18 -12.00
C LEU A 306 -5.35 1.79 -11.44
N PRO A 307 -4.07 1.37 -11.33
CA PRO A 307 -3.72 0.07 -10.76
C PRO A 307 -4.16 -0.05 -9.29
N LEU A 308 -4.02 1.02 -8.50
CA LEU A 308 -4.43 1.03 -7.11
C LEU A 308 -5.94 0.91 -6.94
N VAL A 309 -6.74 1.58 -7.80
CA VAL A 309 -8.19 1.48 -7.81
C VAL A 309 -8.64 0.07 -8.20
N ILE A 310 -8.01 -0.55 -9.19
CA ILE A 310 -8.29 -1.93 -9.59
C ILE A 310 -7.94 -2.90 -8.44
N ALA A 311 -6.74 -2.77 -7.85
CA ALA A 311 -6.31 -3.57 -6.71
C ALA A 311 -7.28 -3.45 -5.53
N LYS A 312 -7.65 -2.22 -5.14
CA LYS A 312 -8.64 -1.94 -4.08
C LYS A 312 -10.01 -2.52 -4.39
N HIS A 313 -10.44 -2.48 -5.65
CA HIS A 313 -11.69 -3.09 -6.08
C HIS A 313 -11.67 -4.62 -5.91
N ILE A 314 -10.58 -5.28 -6.31
CA ILE A 314 -10.40 -6.73 -6.16
C ILE A 314 -10.41 -7.12 -4.67
N ILE A 315 -9.56 -6.52 -3.84
CA ILE A 315 -9.50 -6.88 -2.41
C ILE A 315 -10.83 -6.61 -1.70
N SER A 316 -11.52 -5.51 -2.02
CA SER A 316 -12.81 -5.20 -1.41
C SER A 316 -13.89 -6.19 -1.80
N ARG A 317 -13.87 -6.71 -3.03
CA ARG A 317 -14.84 -7.69 -3.51
C ARG A 317 -14.60 -9.09 -2.92
N VAL A 318 -13.34 -9.47 -2.70
CA VAL A 318 -12.96 -10.74 -2.06
C VAL A 318 -13.17 -10.68 -0.54
N GLY A 319 -13.23 -9.48 0.05
CA GLY A 319 -13.37 -9.28 1.50
C GLY A 319 -12.04 -9.21 2.23
N LEU A 320 -11.00 -8.74 1.54
CA LEU A 320 -9.64 -8.57 2.02
C LEU A 320 -9.34 -7.12 2.41
N THR A 321 -8.14 -6.88 2.94
CA THR A 321 -7.71 -5.57 3.42
C THR A 321 -6.55 -5.01 2.58
N ILE A 322 -6.13 -3.77 2.85
CA ILE A 322 -5.01 -3.16 2.11
C ILE A 322 -3.70 -3.94 2.28
N ALA A 323 -3.57 -4.72 3.36
CA ALA A 323 -2.40 -5.55 3.61
C ALA A 323 -2.20 -6.63 2.51
N ASN A 324 -3.27 -7.01 1.82
CA ASN A 324 -3.23 -7.97 0.71
C ASN A 324 -2.74 -7.37 -0.61
N ILE A 325 -2.49 -6.06 -0.67
CA ILE A 325 -1.78 -5.41 -1.78
C ILE A 325 -0.29 -5.40 -1.40
N LEU A 326 0.46 -6.36 -1.93
CA LEU A 326 1.89 -6.52 -1.61
C LEU A 326 2.71 -5.38 -2.24
N TRP A 327 2.40 -5.08 -3.51
CA TRP A 327 3.01 -4.01 -4.27
C TRP A 327 2.03 -3.37 -5.25
N CYS A 328 2.18 -2.09 -5.53
CA CYS A 328 1.38 -1.37 -6.53
C CYS A 328 2.18 -0.16 -7.04
N GLY A 329 2.60 -0.20 -8.31
CA GLY A 329 3.41 0.85 -8.92
C GLY A 329 3.65 0.63 -10.41
N GLY A 330 3.96 1.70 -11.14
CA GLY A 330 4.36 1.58 -12.56
C GLY A 330 3.33 0.92 -13.48
N GLY A 331 2.03 0.95 -13.14
CA GLY A 331 0.98 0.28 -13.91
C GLY A 331 0.74 -1.18 -13.54
N LYS A 332 1.44 -1.69 -12.54
CA LYS A 332 1.33 -3.06 -12.06
C LYS A 332 0.92 -3.11 -10.60
N PHE A 333 0.42 -4.26 -10.16
CA PHE A 333 0.15 -4.53 -8.75
C PHE A 333 0.22 -6.03 -8.46
N ASP A 334 0.66 -6.37 -7.25
CA ASP A 334 0.77 -7.75 -6.75
C ASP A 334 -0.18 -7.93 -5.56
N LEU A 335 -1.03 -8.96 -5.63
CA LEU A 335 -2.00 -9.30 -4.59
C LEU A 335 -1.75 -10.70 -4.05
N LEU A 336 -1.94 -10.86 -2.73
CA LEU A 336 -2.09 -12.17 -2.10
C LEU A 336 -3.57 -12.42 -1.80
N LEU A 337 -4.17 -13.36 -2.52
CA LEU A 337 -5.57 -13.74 -2.40
C LEU A 337 -5.72 -15.15 -1.81
N PRO A 338 -6.85 -15.50 -1.19
CA PRO A 338 -7.16 -16.89 -0.86
C PRO A 338 -7.44 -17.68 -2.14
N ASN A 339 -6.91 -18.89 -2.24
CA ASN A 339 -7.14 -19.77 -3.38
C ASN A 339 -8.41 -20.61 -3.17
N THR A 340 -9.58 -19.96 -3.26
CA THR A 340 -10.88 -20.63 -3.20
C THR A 340 -11.59 -20.52 -4.54
N VAL A 341 -12.54 -21.43 -4.79
CA VAL A 341 -13.39 -21.38 -5.99
C VAL A 341 -14.12 -20.05 -6.10
N GLU A 342 -14.59 -19.50 -4.97
CA GLU A 342 -15.27 -18.20 -4.94
C GLU A 342 -14.33 -17.06 -5.35
N ALA A 343 -13.10 -17.04 -4.82
CA ALA A 343 -12.13 -16.00 -5.14
C ALA A 343 -11.68 -16.06 -6.62
N GLN A 344 -11.38 -17.26 -7.13
CA GLN A 344 -11.05 -17.47 -8.55
C GLN A 344 -12.19 -17.06 -9.48
N SER A 345 -13.43 -17.45 -9.14
CA SER A 345 -14.61 -17.06 -9.91
C SER A 345 -14.82 -15.54 -9.90
N LEU A 346 -14.55 -14.89 -8.77
CA LEU A 346 -14.64 -13.43 -8.65
C LEU A 346 -13.59 -12.75 -9.53
N LEU A 347 -12.36 -13.26 -9.55
CA LEU A 347 -11.27 -12.71 -10.33
C LEU A 347 -11.53 -12.83 -11.83
N ALA A 348 -12.03 -13.99 -12.29
CA ALA A 348 -12.44 -14.19 -13.68
C ALA A 348 -13.59 -13.25 -14.10
N GLN A 349 -14.57 -13.03 -13.20
CA GLN A 349 -15.63 -12.05 -13.42
C GLN A 349 -15.05 -10.65 -13.54
N ILE A 350 -14.16 -10.25 -12.63
CA ILE A 350 -13.53 -8.93 -12.63
C ILE A 350 -12.70 -8.73 -13.90
N GLN A 351 -11.95 -9.73 -14.38
CA GLN A 351 -11.23 -9.65 -15.66
C GLN A 351 -12.19 -9.34 -16.82
N THR A 352 -13.34 -10.01 -16.87
CA THR A 352 -14.36 -9.74 -17.91
C THR A 352 -14.93 -8.32 -17.78
N GLU A 353 -15.25 -7.88 -16.57
CA GLU A 353 -15.77 -6.52 -16.33
C GLU A 353 -14.74 -5.45 -16.69
N LEU A 354 -13.45 -5.70 -16.44
CA LEU A 354 -12.36 -4.82 -16.79
C LEU A 354 -12.14 -4.80 -18.30
N ASP A 355 -12.16 -5.95 -18.99
CA ASP A 355 -12.05 -5.99 -20.45
C ASP A 355 -13.15 -5.14 -21.11
N ASP A 356 -14.40 -5.25 -20.63
CA ASP A 356 -15.52 -4.44 -21.09
C ASP A 356 -15.30 -2.95 -20.83
N TRP A 357 -14.85 -2.62 -19.62
CA TRP A 357 -14.63 -1.25 -19.21
C TRP A 357 -13.47 -0.61 -19.97
N PHE A 358 -12.33 -1.29 -20.11
CA PHE A 358 -11.17 -0.82 -20.86
C PHE A 358 -11.48 -0.65 -22.35
N PHE A 359 -12.23 -1.58 -22.95
CA PHE A 359 -12.64 -1.47 -24.34
C PHE A 359 -13.53 -0.25 -24.58
N LYS A 360 -14.47 0.03 -23.66
CA LYS A 360 -15.37 1.18 -23.74
C LYS A 360 -14.66 2.51 -23.45
N GLU A 361 -13.82 2.56 -22.42
CA GLU A 361 -13.26 3.81 -21.90
C GLU A 361 -11.97 4.25 -22.60
N PHE A 362 -11.24 3.30 -23.21
CA PHE A 362 -9.94 3.54 -23.84
C PHE A 362 -9.83 2.97 -25.26
N GLU A 363 -10.91 2.45 -25.85
CA GLU A 363 -10.89 1.83 -27.19
C GLU A 363 -9.78 0.77 -27.35
N ALA A 364 -9.53 0.01 -26.27
CA ALA A 364 -8.45 -0.98 -26.15
C ALA A 364 -7.00 -0.42 -26.27
N GLU A 365 -6.80 0.89 -26.21
CA GLU A 365 -5.47 1.51 -26.08
C GLU A 365 -4.78 1.09 -24.79
N LEU A 366 -5.57 0.99 -23.72
CA LEU A 366 -5.17 0.41 -22.45
C LEU A 366 -5.93 -0.90 -22.24
N GLY A 367 -5.28 -1.81 -21.52
CA GLY A 367 -5.89 -3.05 -21.06
C GLY A 367 -5.09 -3.65 -19.92
N VAL A 368 -5.76 -4.42 -19.07
CA VAL A 368 -5.16 -5.09 -17.93
C VAL A 368 -5.23 -6.60 -18.13
N VAL A 369 -4.19 -7.30 -17.73
CA VAL A 369 -4.17 -8.77 -17.66
C VAL A 369 -3.77 -9.22 -16.27
N PHE A 370 -4.26 -10.39 -15.87
CA PHE A 370 -3.85 -11.06 -14.64
C PHE A 370 -2.99 -12.29 -14.93
N GLY A 371 -1.89 -12.41 -14.21
CA GLY A 371 -1.16 -13.65 -14.03
C GLY A 371 -1.47 -14.23 -12.65
N GLU A 372 -1.63 -15.55 -12.57
CA GLU A 372 -2.07 -16.22 -11.34
C GLU A 372 -1.18 -17.43 -11.04
N VAL A 373 -0.74 -17.56 -9.78
CA VAL A 373 0.03 -18.71 -9.30
C VAL A 373 -0.46 -19.14 -7.92
N ALA A 374 -0.84 -20.41 -7.79
CA ALA A 374 -1.20 -20.99 -6.50
C ALA A 374 0.07 -21.32 -5.67
N ILE A 375 0.00 -21.09 -4.37
CA ILE A 375 1.10 -21.33 -3.41
C ILE A 375 0.59 -22.23 -2.29
N SER A 376 1.40 -23.23 -1.91
CA SER A 376 1.11 -24.09 -0.77
C SER A 376 1.32 -23.36 0.55
N ALA A 377 0.88 -23.98 1.66
CA ALA A 377 1.27 -23.54 3.00
C ALA A 377 2.50 -24.30 3.52
N GLU A 378 3.23 -25.01 2.64
CA GLU A 378 4.47 -25.71 2.99
C GLU A 378 5.60 -24.71 3.19
N GLU A 379 6.43 -24.95 4.19
CA GLU A 379 7.47 -24.01 4.62
C GLU A 379 8.50 -23.66 3.52
N ASP A 380 8.83 -24.62 2.66
CA ASP A 380 9.85 -24.44 1.61
C ASP A 380 9.39 -23.47 0.51
N ASP A 381 8.09 -23.41 0.21
CA ASP A 381 7.53 -22.47 -0.77
C ASP A 381 7.67 -21.01 -0.31
N TRP A 382 7.73 -20.77 1.00
CA TRP A 382 7.80 -19.42 1.58
C TRP A 382 9.23 -18.94 1.85
N LYS A 383 10.23 -19.81 1.68
CA LYS A 383 11.65 -19.45 1.74
C LYS A 383 12.09 -18.65 0.50
N ASP A 384 11.64 -19.08 -0.68
CA ASP A 384 11.93 -18.44 -1.97
C ASP A 384 10.65 -17.92 -2.64
N PHE A 385 10.03 -16.91 -2.03
CA PHE A 385 8.88 -16.23 -2.60
C PHE A 385 9.23 -15.54 -3.94
N GLY A 386 10.51 -15.18 -4.14
CA GLY A 386 11.02 -14.64 -5.40
C GLY A 386 10.78 -15.57 -6.60
N ALA A 387 10.88 -16.89 -6.42
CA ALA A 387 10.54 -17.85 -7.46
C ALA A 387 9.06 -17.81 -7.87
N PHE A 388 8.16 -17.47 -6.95
CA PHE A 388 6.74 -17.30 -7.24
C PHE A 388 6.45 -15.98 -7.98
N LEU A 389 7.17 -14.90 -7.67
CA LEU A 389 7.12 -13.66 -8.45
C LEU A 389 7.54 -13.89 -9.90
N ASP A 390 8.60 -14.66 -10.15
CA ASP A 390 9.03 -14.97 -11.51
C ASP A 390 8.01 -15.84 -12.26
N LYS A 391 7.41 -16.83 -11.59
CA LYS A 391 6.33 -17.64 -12.16
C LYS A 391 5.12 -16.80 -12.53
N VAL A 392 4.69 -15.86 -11.67
CA VAL A 392 3.51 -15.04 -11.95
C VAL A 392 3.77 -14.04 -13.07
N ARG A 393 4.98 -13.46 -13.13
CA ARG A 393 5.42 -12.62 -14.26
C ARG A 393 5.36 -13.37 -15.59
N PHE A 394 5.80 -14.62 -15.62
CA PHE A 394 5.68 -15.45 -16.82
C PHE A 394 4.21 -15.65 -17.24
N ARG A 395 3.30 -15.85 -16.28
CA ARG A 395 1.85 -15.95 -16.55
C ARG A 395 1.27 -14.65 -17.10
N VAL A 396 1.71 -13.50 -16.58
CA VAL A 396 1.33 -12.18 -17.11
C VAL A 396 1.78 -12.02 -18.56
N GLU A 397 3.02 -12.39 -18.90
CA GLU A 397 3.51 -12.29 -20.28
C GLU A 397 2.73 -13.20 -21.24
N ASP A 398 2.40 -14.44 -20.87
CA ASP A 398 1.52 -15.30 -21.69
C ASP A 398 0.11 -14.70 -21.85
N ALA A 399 -0.45 -14.10 -20.79
CA ALA A 399 -1.75 -13.45 -20.84
C ALA A 399 -1.73 -12.20 -21.75
N LYS A 400 -0.61 -11.48 -21.84
CA LYS A 400 -0.47 -10.31 -22.72
C LYS A 400 -0.60 -10.65 -24.21
N GLU A 401 -0.29 -11.88 -24.62
CA GLU A 401 -0.44 -12.32 -26.01
C GLU A 401 -1.91 -12.56 -26.41
N ARG A 402 -2.82 -12.67 -25.43
CA ARG A 402 -4.24 -13.00 -25.62
C ARG A 402 -5.20 -11.91 -25.14
N LYS A 403 -4.72 -10.66 -25.06
CA LYS A 403 -5.54 -9.51 -24.65
C LYS A 403 -6.81 -9.39 -25.48
N PHE A 404 -7.92 -9.13 -24.80
CA PHE A 404 -9.23 -8.92 -25.42
C PHE A 404 -9.68 -10.08 -26.33
N MET A 405 -9.07 -11.27 -26.26
CA MET A 405 -9.40 -12.39 -27.17
C MET A 405 -10.90 -12.71 -27.13
N GLY A 406 -11.50 -12.77 -25.94
CA GLY A 406 -12.94 -13.00 -25.78
C GLY A 406 -13.82 -11.93 -26.44
N LYS A 407 -13.32 -10.69 -26.56
CA LYS A 407 -14.02 -9.58 -27.25
C LYS A 407 -13.81 -9.61 -28.75
N VAL A 408 -12.57 -9.83 -29.20
CA VAL A 408 -12.22 -9.86 -30.63
C VAL A 408 -12.89 -11.04 -31.35
N THR A 409 -13.03 -12.19 -30.68
CA THR A 409 -13.71 -13.37 -31.26
C THR A 409 -15.24 -13.30 -31.12
N GLY A 410 -15.76 -12.46 -30.24
CA GLY A 410 -17.19 -12.16 -30.18
C GLY A 410 -17.57 -11.22 -31.32
N ASN A 411 -18.86 -11.18 -31.70
CA ASN A 411 -19.40 -10.10 -32.52
C ASN A 411 -19.40 -8.77 -31.72
N ALA A 412 -18.24 -8.33 -31.22
CA ALA A 412 -18.02 -6.96 -30.85
C ALA A 412 -18.11 -6.16 -32.15
N GLY A 413 -19.33 -5.74 -32.48
CA GLY A 413 -19.58 -4.92 -33.65
C GLY A 413 -18.61 -3.75 -33.59
N LEU A 414 -17.73 -3.66 -34.60
CA LEU A 414 -16.95 -2.46 -34.83
C LEU A 414 -17.98 -1.37 -35.13
N ASP A 415 -18.30 -0.56 -34.14
CA ASP A 415 -19.12 0.61 -34.35
C ASP A 415 -18.26 1.58 -35.15
N THR A 416 -18.58 1.73 -36.44
CA THR A 416 -17.86 2.64 -37.32
C THR A 416 -18.15 4.10 -37.00
N GLY A 417 -19.03 4.38 -36.02
CA GLY A 417 -19.34 5.71 -35.52
C GLY A 417 -19.80 6.68 -36.60
N SER A 418 -20.01 7.93 -36.18
CA SER A 418 -20.20 9.05 -37.11
C SER A 418 -18.88 9.78 -37.32
N VAL A 419 -18.59 10.22 -38.55
CA VAL A 419 -17.40 11.04 -38.87
C VAL A 419 -17.54 12.42 -38.22
N GLY A 420 -17.01 12.58 -37.01
CA GLY A 420 -16.90 13.85 -36.30
C GLY A 420 -15.47 14.39 -36.32
N ASP A 421 -15.29 15.62 -35.83
CA ASP A 421 -13.96 16.18 -35.63
C ASP A 421 -13.20 15.36 -34.58
N ILE A 422 -11.94 15.03 -34.85
CA ILE A 422 -11.07 14.27 -33.95
C ILE A 422 -10.43 15.24 -32.94
N CYS A 423 -10.30 14.79 -31.70
CA CYS A 423 -9.62 15.53 -30.64
C CYS A 423 -8.21 15.95 -31.05
N ARG A 424 -7.89 17.25 -31.00
CA ARG A 424 -6.55 17.78 -31.35
C ARG A 424 -5.46 17.36 -30.37
N VAL A 425 -5.84 16.97 -29.15
CA VAL A 425 -4.91 16.56 -28.11
C VAL A 425 -4.47 15.12 -28.30
N CYS A 426 -5.39 14.14 -28.22
CA CYS A 426 -5.04 12.73 -28.33
C CYS A 426 -5.06 12.17 -29.75
N GLY A 427 -5.81 12.78 -30.68
CA GLY A 427 -5.94 12.29 -32.05
C GLY A 427 -6.75 11.00 -32.22
N LEU A 428 -7.48 10.57 -31.18
CA LEU A 428 -8.23 9.31 -31.18
C LEU A 428 -9.74 9.55 -31.09
N TYR A 429 -10.16 10.14 -29.97
CA TYR A 429 -11.56 10.28 -29.64
C TYR A 429 -12.21 11.45 -30.37
N GLN A 430 -13.52 11.37 -30.58
CA GLN A 430 -14.32 12.47 -31.09
C GLN A 430 -14.24 13.69 -30.16
N ALA A 431 -14.01 14.86 -30.75
CA ALA A 431 -14.10 16.14 -30.04
C ALA A 431 -15.56 16.43 -29.69
N LEU A 432 -15.80 16.77 -28.42
CA LEU A 432 -17.13 17.14 -27.93
C LEU A 432 -17.28 18.67 -27.84
N ASP A 433 -16.18 19.35 -27.54
CA ASP A 433 -16.09 20.81 -27.55
C ASP A 433 -15.65 21.26 -28.95
N LYS A 434 -16.50 22.03 -29.63
CA LYS A 434 -16.20 22.53 -30.98
C LYS A 434 -15.22 23.69 -30.98
N ASP A 435 -15.16 24.48 -29.90
CA ASP A 435 -14.32 25.66 -29.81
C ASP A 435 -12.87 25.27 -29.57
N GLU A 436 -12.64 24.34 -28.64
CA GLU A 436 -11.28 23.84 -28.33
C GLU A 436 -10.91 22.55 -29.09
N SER A 437 -11.87 21.88 -29.73
CA SER A 437 -11.68 20.59 -30.41
C SER A 437 -11.08 19.51 -29.49
N ILE A 438 -11.57 19.40 -28.25
CA ILE A 438 -11.10 18.45 -27.22
C ILE A 438 -12.17 17.39 -26.89
N CYS A 439 -11.75 16.17 -26.58
CA CYS A 439 -12.65 15.09 -26.13
C CYS A 439 -12.91 15.14 -24.61
N SER A 440 -13.92 14.41 -24.14
CA SER A 440 -14.26 14.29 -22.71
C SER A 440 -13.08 13.85 -21.85
N ARG A 441 -12.31 12.85 -22.31
CA ARG A 441 -11.15 12.30 -21.58
C ARG A 441 -10.06 13.35 -21.40
N CYS A 442 -9.64 14.01 -22.47
CA CYS A 442 -8.60 15.06 -22.39
C CYS A 442 -9.08 16.26 -21.55
N SER A 443 -10.37 16.56 -21.56
CA SER A 443 -10.96 17.56 -20.67
C SER A 443 -10.90 17.15 -19.20
N LEU A 444 -11.24 15.90 -18.88
CA LEU A 444 -11.09 15.34 -17.53
C LEU A 444 -9.63 15.37 -17.06
N GLU A 445 -8.69 14.91 -17.88
CA GLU A 445 -7.26 14.93 -17.58
C GLU A 445 -6.75 16.36 -17.34
N ARG A 446 -7.20 17.33 -18.15
CA ARG A 446 -6.92 18.75 -17.92
C ARG A 446 -7.43 19.21 -16.56
N SER A 447 -8.65 18.83 -16.18
CA SER A 447 -9.23 19.18 -14.88
C SER A 447 -8.39 18.58 -13.74
N ILE A 448 -8.12 17.28 -13.79
CA ILE A 448 -7.28 16.57 -12.81
C ILE A 448 -5.92 17.26 -12.65
N GLY A 449 -5.22 17.54 -13.76
CA GLY A 449 -3.90 18.17 -13.70
C GLY A 449 -3.93 19.63 -13.23
N SER A 450 -5.10 20.29 -13.27
CA SER A 450 -5.30 21.63 -12.72
C SER A 450 -5.49 21.60 -11.20
N TYR A 451 -6.24 20.61 -10.69
CA TYR A 451 -6.51 20.41 -9.26
C TYR A 451 -5.33 19.78 -8.50
N LEU A 452 -4.60 18.87 -9.14
CA LEU A 452 -3.56 18.06 -8.48
C LEU A 452 -2.51 18.86 -7.69
N PRO A 453 -2.00 20.03 -8.16
CA PRO A 453 -1.02 20.81 -7.41
C PRO A 453 -1.54 21.35 -6.07
N GLY A 454 -2.83 21.69 -6.01
CA GLY A 454 -3.50 22.20 -4.80
C GLY A 454 -4.11 21.10 -3.93
N ALA A 455 -4.15 19.85 -4.41
CA ALA A 455 -4.74 18.72 -3.68
C ALA A 455 -3.93 18.38 -2.43
N LYS A 456 -4.59 18.39 -1.27
CA LYS A 456 -4.01 18.05 0.03
C LYS A 456 -4.38 16.65 0.50
N TYR A 457 -5.62 16.23 0.23
CA TYR A 457 -6.10 14.90 0.57
C TYR A 457 -6.63 14.17 -0.67
N ILE A 458 -6.56 12.84 -0.61
CA ILE A 458 -7.18 11.93 -1.55
C ILE A 458 -8.14 11.00 -0.81
N VAL A 459 -9.34 10.83 -1.35
CA VAL A 459 -10.38 9.97 -0.79
C VAL A 459 -10.70 8.86 -1.78
N PHE A 460 -10.67 7.61 -1.31
CA PHE A 460 -11.08 6.45 -2.09
C PHE A 460 -12.49 6.02 -1.69
N CYS A 461 -13.36 5.88 -2.68
CA CYS A 461 -14.76 5.48 -2.48
C CYS A 461 -15.12 4.29 -3.37
N ARG A 462 -15.89 3.34 -2.83
CA ARG A 462 -16.48 2.20 -3.58
C ARG A 462 -17.48 2.65 -4.65
N ALA A 463 -18.09 3.82 -4.45
CA ALA A 463 -19.07 4.39 -5.36
C ALA A 463 -19.00 5.92 -5.33
N ARG A 464 -19.61 6.57 -6.33
CA ARG A 464 -19.74 8.02 -6.39
C ARG A 464 -20.64 8.51 -5.25
N ILE A 465 -20.15 9.50 -4.51
CA ILE A 465 -20.90 10.23 -3.49
C ILE A 465 -21.64 11.38 -4.16
N GLU A 466 -22.95 11.41 -4.02
CA GLU A 466 -23.79 12.53 -4.46
C GLU A 466 -23.54 13.78 -3.61
N ARG A 467 -23.58 14.95 -4.24
CA ARG A 467 -23.43 16.26 -3.58
C ARG A 467 -22.12 16.38 -2.79
N ALA A 468 -21.02 15.85 -3.34
CA ALA A 468 -19.69 16.10 -2.79
C ALA A 468 -19.42 17.62 -2.74
N PRO A 469 -18.66 18.12 -1.74
CA PRO A 469 -18.38 19.54 -1.60
C PRO A 469 -17.72 20.16 -2.85
N GLY A 470 -17.95 21.45 -3.10
CA GLY A 470 -17.43 22.12 -4.31
C GLY A 470 -15.90 22.20 -4.39
N SER A 471 -15.20 22.06 -3.27
CA SER A 471 -13.73 22.05 -3.17
C SER A 471 -13.10 20.68 -3.45
N CYS A 472 -13.79 19.80 -4.17
CA CYS A 472 -13.24 18.50 -4.56
C CYS A 472 -13.41 18.18 -6.05
N GLN A 473 -12.38 17.54 -6.61
CA GLN A 473 -12.41 17.00 -7.97
C GLN A 473 -12.67 15.49 -7.90
N ALA A 474 -13.79 15.05 -8.47
CA ALA A 474 -14.11 13.64 -8.60
C ALA A 474 -13.44 13.01 -9.84
N ILE A 475 -12.92 11.81 -9.68
CA ILE A 475 -12.32 10.99 -10.74
C ILE A 475 -13.03 9.64 -10.73
N GLU A 476 -13.88 9.41 -11.74
CA GLU A 476 -14.73 8.23 -11.81
C GLU A 476 -14.04 7.10 -12.58
N PHE A 477 -14.10 5.90 -12.01
CA PHE A 477 -13.57 4.66 -12.60
C PHE A 477 -14.70 3.65 -12.87
N GLY A 478 -15.90 4.15 -13.19
CA GLY A 478 -17.09 3.32 -13.40
C GLY A 478 -17.44 2.48 -12.17
N LYS A 479 -17.56 1.17 -12.35
CA LYS A 479 -17.88 0.22 -11.26
C LYS A 479 -16.71 0.00 -10.28
N LEU A 480 -15.50 0.40 -10.65
CA LEU A 480 -14.31 0.19 -9.82
C LEU A 480 -14.31 1.11 -8.59
N GLY A 481 -14.93 2.29 -8.71
CA GLY A 481 -15.05 3.26 -7.64
C GLY A 481 -14.92 4.70 -8.12
N THR A 482 -14.77 5.60 -7.15
CA THR A 482 -14.52 7.02 -7.40
C THR A 482 -13.45 7.52 -6.46
N VAL A 483 -12.53 8.33 -6.98
CA VAL A 483 -11.49 9.00 -6.19
C VAL A 483 -11.79 10.49 -6.13
N TYR A 484 -11.70 11.09 -4.96
CA TYR A 484 -11.85 12.54 -4.80
C TYR A 484 -10.51 13.17 -4.39
N LEU A 485 -10.14 14.26 -5.04
CA LEU A 485 -9.06 15.15 -4.60
C LEU A 485 -9.67 16.31 -3.85
N ILE A 486 -9.22 16.56 -2.61
CA ILE A 486 -9.64 17.70 -1.79
C ILE A 486 -8.50 18.72 -1.82
N GLU A 487 -8.80 19.94 -2.26
CA GLU A 487 -7.84 21.04 -2.23
C GLU A 487 -7.67 21.63 -0.84
N GLU A 488 -6.48 22.17 -0.60
CA GLU A 488 -6.22 22.95 0.60
C GLU A 488 -7.16 24.17 0.67
N SER A 489 -7.87 24.30 1.78
CA SER A 489 -8.81 25.39 2.02
C SER A 489 -9.13 25.54 3.51
N GLU A 490 -9.70 26.68 3.91
CA GLU A 490 -10.12 26.91 5.31
C GLU A 490 -11.18 25.90 5.80
N ASP A 491 -11.90 25.26 4.89
CA ASP A 491 -12.96 24.29 5.20
C ASP A 491 -12.54 22.83 5.02
N GLU A 492 -11.26 22.54 4.77
CA GLU A 492 -10.79 21.19 4.44
C GLU A 492 -11.13 20.15 5.51
N ASP A 493 -11.07 20.50 6.80
CA ASP A 493 -11.43 19.62 7.91
C ASP A 493 -12.92 19.23 7.86
N LYS A 494 -13.80 20.19 7.52
CA LYS A 494 -15.24 19.91 7.37
C LYS A 494 -15.51 19.00 6.17
N VAL A 495 -14.72 19.14 5.11
CA VAL A 495 -14.80 18.27 3.92
C VAL A 495 -14.35 16.86 4.28
N VAL A 496 -13.25 16.70 5.02
CA VAL A 496 -12.79 15.40 5.52
C VAL A 496 -13.87 14.75 6.41
N ASP A 497 -14.43 15.49 7.36
CA ASP A 497 -15.48 14.98 8.25
C ASP A 497 -16.76 14.62 7.46
N PHE A 498 -17.07 15.36 6.40
CA PHE A 498 -18.14 14.98 5.47
C PHE A 498 -17.87 13.62 4.84
N PHE A 499 -16.67 13.35 4.32
CA PHE A 499 -16.33 12.06 3.73
C PHE A 499 -16.31 10.94 4.76
N LEU A 500 -15.77 11.17 5.96
CA LEU A 500 -15.81 10.18 7.07
C LEU A 500 -17.23 9.77 7.46
N SER A 501 -18.23 10.61 7.20
CA SER A 501 -19.63 10.27 7.47
C SER A 501 -20.27 9.36 6.42
N ARG A 502 -19.57 9.03 5.32
CA ARG A 502 -20.08 8.25 4.19
C ARG A 502 -19.63 6.80 4.27
N SER A 503 -20.56 5.88 4.03
CA SER A 503 -20.29 4.43 4.05
C SER A 503 -19.49 3.94 2.84
N GLU A 504 -19.47 4.73 1.77
CA GLU A 504 -18.78 4.45 0.53
C GLU A 504 -17.26 4.65 0.65
N VAL A 505 -16.82 5.45 1.63
CA VAL A 505 -15.41 5.83 1.82
C VAL A 505 -14.64 4.68 2.47
N THR A 506 -13.54 4.29 1.83
CA THR A 506 -12.65 3.23 2.33
C THR A 506 -11.36 3.79 2.90
N ASP A 507 -10.89 4.92 2.39
CA ASP A 507 -9.64 5.55 2.80
C ASP A 507 -9.68 7.06 2.61
N ILE A 508 -9.03 7.80 3.51
CA ILE A 508 -8.73 9.22 3.36
C ILE A 508 -7.26 9.39 3.70
N LEU A 509 -6.46 9.85 2.74
CA LEU A 509 -5.01 9.94 2.87
C LEU A 509 -4.53 11.37 2.59
N ALA A 510 -3.60 11.87 3.41
CA ALA A 510 -2.87 13.09 3.11
C ALA A 510 -1.83 12.84 2.00
N ILE A 511 -1.71 13.78 1.05
CA ILE A 511 -0.79 13.67 -0.07
C ILE A 511 0.55 14.32 0.32
N ASN A 512 1.63 13.54 0.28
CA ASN A 512 3.00 13.99 0.59
C ASN A 512 3.16 14.64 1.97
N GLN A 513 2.33 14.23 2.93
CA GLN A 513 2.37 14.73 4.30
C GLN A 513 2.18 13.56 5.26
N THR A 514 3.21 13.22 6.02
CA THR A 514 3.17 12.10 6.99
C THR A 514 2.80 12.56 8.40
N ASP A 515 2.84 13.86 8.69
CA ASP A 515 2.54 14.45 10.00
C ASP A 515 1.27 15.29 10.00
N GLY A 516 0.57 15.36 11.13
CA GLY A 516 -0.58 16.25 11.31
C GLY A 516 -1.92 15.74 10.77
N PHE A 517 -1.94 14.61 10.05
CA PHE A 517 -3.17 13.95 9.61
C PHE A 517 -3.17 12.45 9.97
N PRO A 518 -3.96 12.03 10.98
CA PRO A 518 -3.78 10.71 11.60
C PRO A 518 -4.39 9.53 10.82
N LEU A 519 -5.22 9.80 9.80
CA LEU A 519 -5.93 8.72 9.07
C LEU A 519 -5.08 8.03 8.00
N GLY A 520 -3.95 8.62 7.61
CA GLY A 520 -2.99 8.00 6.69
C GLY A 520 -2.42 8.97 5.68
N PHE A 521 -1.49 8.48 4.87
CA PHE A 521 -0.78 9.28 3.88
C PHE A 521 -0.50 8.47 2.62
N THR A 522 -0.21 9.17 1.53
CA THR A 522 0.26 8.60 0.28
C THR A 522 1.29 9.52 -0.36
N LEU A 523 2.20 8.94 -1.13
CA LEU A 523 3.27 9.67 -1.81
C LEU A 523 2.96 9.72 -3.30
N ILE A 524 2.69 10.93 -3.82
CA ILE A 524 2.26 11.17 -5.19
C ILE A 524 3.13 12.28 -5.78
N GLY A 525 3.68 12.05 -6.98
CA GLY A 525 4.32 13.10 -7.76
C GLY A 525 3.30 14.16 -8.21
N LYS A 526 3.22 15.28 -7.49
CA LYS A 526 2.36 16.43 -7.82
C LYS A 526 3.10 17.76 -7.98
N GLU A 527 4.42 17.74 -7.86
CA GLU A 527 5.24 18.94 -7.92
C GLU A 527 5.19 19.62 -9.28
N VAL A 528 5.19 20.95 -9.26
CA VAL A 528 5.06 21.80 -10.44
C VAL A 528 6.05 22.94 -10.35
N ALA A 529 6.61 23.34 -11.49
CA ALA A 529 7.44 24.53 -11.54
C ALA A 529 6.57 25.77 -11.26
N ARG A 530 7.02 26.60 -10.31
CA ARG A 530 6.37 27.86 -9.95
C ARG A 530 7.35 29.01 -10.13
N ALA A 531 6.84 30.17 -10.52
CA ALA A 531 7.61 31.40 -10.52
C ALA A 531 8.06 31.71 -9.09
N THR A 532 9.37 31.89 -8.89
CA THR A 532 9.95 32.23 -7.57
C THR A 532 9.91 33.73 -7.29
N GLU A 533 9.71 34.54 -8.31
CA GLU A 533 9.54 35.99 -8.25
C GLU A 533 8.64 36.44 -9.40
N ALA A 534 8.10 37.65 -9.29
CA ALA A 534 7.29 38.22 -10.35
C ALA A 534 8.16 38.65 -11.54
N PHE A 535 7.72 38.37 -12.77
CA PHE A 535 8.41 38.78 -13.99
C PHE A 535 7.43 39.05 -15.13
N SER A 536 7.85 39.85 -16.10
CA SER A 536 7.09 40.08 -17.34
C SER A 536 7.54 39.07 -18.39
N ASP A 537 6.62 38.30 -18.95
CA ASP A 537 6.95 37.35 -20.02
C ASP A 537 7.25 38.08 -21.34
N GLN A 538 7.72 37.34 -22.36
CA GLN A 538 8.09 37.94 -23.65
C GLN A 538 6.92 38.60 -24.42
N PHE A 539 5.67 38.37 -23.98
CA PHE A 539 4.46 38.99 -24.53
C PHE A 539 3.98 40.17 -23.68
N GLY A 540 4.71 40.52 -22.62
CA GLY A 540 4.38 41.60 -21.68
C GLY A 540 3.29 41.23 -20.68
N ALA A 541 3.02 39.93 -20.49
CA ALA A 541 2.11 39.47 -19.44
C ALA A 541 2.88 39.39 -18.11
N GLU A 542 2.34 40.05 -17.09
CA GLU A 542 2.88 39.98 -15.72
C GLU A 542 2.58 38.60 -15.12
N VAL A 543 3.64 37.88 -14.75
CA VAL A 543 3.59 36.60 -14.04
C VAL A 543 3.89 36.87 -12.58
N GLU A 544 2.96 36.49 -11.71
CA GLU A 544 3.09 36.66 -10.26
C GLU A 544 3.93 35.54 -9.62
N GLU A 545 4.52 35.83 -8.47
CA GLU A 545 5.16 34.82 -7.62
C GLU A 545 4.17 33.69 -7.29
N GLY A 546 4.64 32.44 -7.36
CA GLY A 546 3.83 31.24 -7.12
C GLY A 546 3.02 30.76 -8.34
N HIS A 547 2.97 31.52 -9.44
CA HIS A 547 2.32 31.12 -10.68
C HIS A 547 2.91 29.81 -11.24
N ILE A 548 2.04 28.86 -11.61
CA ILE A 548 2.49 27.60 -12.21
C ILE A 548 2.94 27.85 -13.65
N LEU A 549 4.22 27.64 -13.92
CA LEU A 549 4.84 27.93 -15.21
C LEU A 549 4.46 26.85 -16.25
N PRO A 550 3.79 27.21 -17.36
CA PRO A 550 3.65 26.33 -18.53
C PRO A 550 4.99 26.14 -19.25
N PHE A 551 5.04 25.17 -20.17
CA PHE A 551 6.28 24.83 -20.88
C PHE A 551 6.87 26.00 -21.66
N GLU A 552 6.02 26.87 -22.22
CA GLU A 552 6.44 28.05 -22.97
C GLU A 552 7.19 29.05 -22.09
N GLN A 553 6.73 29.26 -20.85
CA GLN A 553 7.42 30.16 -19.89
C GLN A 553 8.69 29.49 -19.35
N LEU A 554 8.67 28.18 -19.09
CA LEU A 554 9.87 27.44 -18.67
C LEU A 554 10.99 27.49 -19.72
N ALA A 555 10.65 27.34 -21.00
CA ALA A 555 11.63 27.43 -22.08
C ALA A 555 12.20 28.84 -22.23
N GLN A 556 11.42 29.89 -21.94
CA GLN A 556 11.88 31.28 -21.95
C GLN A 556 12.90 31.59 -20.84
N MET A 557 12.81 30.88 -19.71
CA MET A 557 13.73 31.02 -18.59
C MET A 557 15.07 30.29 -18.80
N ALA A 558 15.24 29.57 -19.92
CA ALA A 558 16.47 28.83 -20.20
C ALA A 558 17.66 29.78 -20.47
N GLU A 559 18.82 29.46 -19.92
CA GLU A 559 20.07 30.11 -20.30
C GLU A 559 20.51 29.65 -21.70
N GLY A 560 20.48 30.56 -22.68
CA GLY A 560 20.88 30.29 -24.07
C GLY A 560 19.68 30.00 -24.99
N ASP A 561 19.70 28.86 -25.67
CA ASP A 561 18.60 28.43 -26.55
C ASP A 561 17.32 28.22 -25.72
N GLN A 562 16.21 28.86 -26.11
CA GLN A 562 14.91 28.74 -25.44
C GLN A 562 14.27 27.36 -25.69
N ARG A 563 14.72 26.36 -24.93
CA ARG A 563 14.28 24.97 -25.06
C ARG A 563 13.93 24.38 -23.69
N LEU A 564 13.03 23.41 -23.71
CA LEU A 564 12.70 22.62 -22.53
C LEU A 564 13.75 21.54 -22.30
N GLY A 565 14.32 21.48 -21.09
CA GLY A 565 15.10 20.34 -20.62
C GLY A 565 14.18 19.21 -20.15
N VAL A 566 14.40 17.99 -20.63
CA VAL A 566 13.63 16.80 -20.23
C VAL A 566 14.59 15.73 -19.70
N LEU A 567 14.34 15.27 -18.48
CA LEU A 567 15.11 14.21 -17.82
C LEU A 567 14.20 12.98 -17.61
N LYS A 568 14.68 11.81 -18.03
CA LYS A 568 14.07 10.51 -17.75
C LYS A 568 15.13 9.62 -17.13
N MET A 569 14.82 9.04 -15.98
CA MET A 569 15.70 8.13 -15.23
C MET A 569 14.93 6.86 -14.89
N ASP A 570 15.65 5.75 -14.75
CA ASP A 570 15.11 4.45 -14.36
C ASP A 570 16.13 3.72 -13.48
N VAL A 571 15.66 2.79 -12.65
CA VAL A 571 16.54 1.94 -11.83
C VAL A 571 17.01 0.76 -12.66
N ASP A 572 18.32 0.66 -12.85
CA ASP A 572 18.91 -0.43 -13.63
C ASP A 572 18.60 -1.80 -12.99
N HIS A 573 18.12 -2.74 -13.81
CA HIS A 573 17.91 -4.14 -13.44
C HIS A 573 16.96 -4.38 -12.25
N LEU A 574 16.01 -3.48 -11.98
CA LEU A 574 15.09 -3.61 -10.83
C LEU A 574 14.35 -4.95 -10.78
N GLY A 575 13.85 -5.45 -11.92
CA GLY A 575 13.18 -6.76 -11.98
C GLY A 575 14.09 -7.94 -11.60
N LEU A 576 15.37 -7.87 -11.98
CA LEU A 576 16.40 -8.87 -11.64
C LEU A 576 16.76 -8.80 -10.14
N ILE A 577 16.77 -7.60 -9.55
CA ILE A 577 17.01 -7.40 -8.12
C ILE A 577 15.93 -8.12 -7.29
N PHE A 578 14.65 -7.91 -7.61
CA PHE A 578 13.55 -8.57 -6.90
C PHE A 578 13.58 -10.10 -7.02
N ALA A 579 13.93 -10.61 -8.20
CA ALA A 579 13.87 -12.04 -8.47
C ALA A 579 15.13 -12.79 -7.98
N TYR A 580 16.32 -12.18 -8.14
CA TYR A 580 17.61 -12.86 -7.94
C TYR A 580 18.63 -12.07 -7.13
N GLY A 581 18.37 -10.80 -6.81
CA GLY A 581 19.33 -9.93 -6.14
C GLY A 581 19.68 -10.35 -4.73
N LEU A 582 18.76 -11.02 -4.02
CA LEU A 582 19.01 -11.60 -2.70
C LEU A 582 19.31 -13.11 -2.82
N PRO A 583 20.01 -13.71 -1.84
CA PRO A 583 20.11 -15.16 -1.70
C PRO A 583 18.73 -15.84 -1.68
N ALA A 584 18.59 -17.05 -2.23
CA ALA A 584 17.28 -17.71 -2.41
C ALA A 584 16.55 -17.94 -1.07
N ASP A 585 17.28 -18.27 -0.01
CA ASP A 585 16.83 -18.42 1.38
C ASP A 585 16.41 -17.10 2.05
N LYS A 586 16.61 -15.96 1.36
CA LYS A 586 16.34 -14.61 1.83
C LYS A 586 15.34 -13.84 0.95
N ARG A 587 14.62 -14.52 0.05
CA ARG A 587 13.58 -13.92 -0.80
C ARG A 587 12.21 -14.16 -0.21
N THR A 588 12.04 -13.87 1.08
CA THR A 588 10.76 -14.07 1.78
C THR A 588 9.78 -12.94 1.45
N ILE A 589 8.48 -13.21 1.60
CA ILE A 589 7.41 -12.24 1.30
C ILE A 589 7.57 -10.92 2.08
N SER A 590 8.13 -10.96 3.29
CA SER A 590 8.32 -9.78 4.15
C SER A 590 9.52 -8.91 3.74
N ARG A 591 10.33 -9.36 2.78
CA ARG A 591 11.43 -8.59 2.17
C ARG A 591 11.06 -7.98 0.81
N ILE A 592 9.88 -8.31 0.29
CA ILE A 592 9.44 -8.01 -1.09
C ILE A 592 8.48 -6.81 -1.13
#